data_AF-A0A1I9RHH4-F1
#
_entry.id   AF-A0A1I9RHH4-F1
#
_cell.length_a   1.000
_cell.length_b   1.000
_cell.length_c   1.000
_cell.angle_alpha   90.00
_cell.angle_beta   90.00
_cell.angle_gamma   90.00
#
_symmetry.space_group_name_H-M   'P 1'
#
loop_
_entity.id
_entity.type
_entity.pdbx_description
1 polymer ?
#
loop_
_entity_poly.entity_id
_entity_poly.type
_entity_poly.pdbx_seq_one_letter_code
_entity_poly.pdbx_strand_id
1 'polypeptide(L)'
;MTTTTKNYQGGKAYGQLVSKREAALDEINKEVIENPDYSEVEELPEKLTAFKAKFLEFEHDQNGNIDLMGLKRMLEKLGQAKTHLEIKKMIAEVDTTNTGTISYRDFIRMMLGGKSVLKLILIFEEKAKPQERPKGKPPKQDISNLP
;
A
#
# COMPACT_ATOMS: atom_id res chain seq x y z
N MET A 1 0.32 26.72 -21.57
CA MET A 1 1.42 26.07 -20.83
C MET A 1 1.31 24.57 -21.06
N THR A 2 2.15 24.00 -21.93
CA THR A 2 2.11 22.58 -22.31
C THR A 2 2.77 21.75 -21.21
N THR A 3 2.02 20.89 -20.54
CA THR A 3 2.56 19.90 -19.61
C THR A 3 3.27 18.81 -20.41
N THR A 4 4.59 18.78 -20.39
CA THR A 4 5.40 17.67 -20.91
C THR A 4 5.24 16.48 -19.98
N THR A 5 4.35 15.56 -20.35
CA THR A 5 4.30 14.21 -19.76
C THR A 5 5.59 13.49 -20.17
N LYS A 6 6.59 13.51 -19.29
CA LYS A 6 7.81 12.74 -19.50
C LYS A 6 7.51 11.26 -19.28
N ASN A 7 7.31 10.55 -20.38
CA ASN A 7 7.10 9.11 -20.38
C ASN A 7 8.48 8.41 -20.32
N TYR A 8 8.86 7.91 -19.14
CA TYR A 8 10.18 7.31 -18.88
C TYR A 8 10.18 5.77 -18.89
N GLN A 9 9.10 5.12 -19.33
CA GLN A 9 9.03 3.66 -19.25
C GLN A 9 9.75 2.99 -20.43
N GLY A 10 10.86 2.29 -20.16
CA GLY A 10 11.41 1.28 -21.09
C GLY A 10 12.94 1.19 -21.24
N GLY A 11 13.76 2.01 -20.59
CA GLY A 11 15.23 2.01 -20.76
C GLY A 11 16.02 1.37 -19.60
N LYS A 12 17.26 0.90 -19.87
CA LYS A 12 18.19 0.33 -18.87
C LYS A 12 18.37 1.23 -17.63
N ALA A 13 18.47 2.54 -17.84
CA ALA A 13 18.63 3.51 -16.76
C ALA A 13 17.37 3.62 -15.87
N TYR A 14 16.18 3.57 -16.47
CA TYR A 14 14.92 3.59 -15.72
C TYR A 14 14.77 2.31 -14.88
N GLY A 15 15.08 1.15 -15.46
CA GLY A 15 15.10 -0.12 -14.71
C GLY A 15 16.05 -0.07 -13.51
N GLN A 16 17.26 0.46 -13.68
CA GLN A 16 18.21 0.63 -12.59
C GLN A 16 17.71 1.59 -11.49
N LEU A 17 17.05 2.68 -11.87
CA LEU A 17 16.46 3.62 -10.92
C LEU A 17 15.37 2.95 -10.07
N VAL A 18 14.47 2.21 -10.71
CA VAL A 18 13.41 1.44 -10.03
C VAL A 18 14.02 0.40 -9.09
N SER A 19 14.99 -0.40 -9.55
CA SER A 19 15.65 -1.40 -8.71
C SER A 19 16.36 -0.79 -7.51
N LYS A 20 17.06 0.34 -7.69
CA LYS A 20 17.73 1.04 -6.58
C LYS A 20 16.72 1.52 -5.54
N ARG A 21 15.57 2.01 -6.01
CA ARG A 21 14.49 2.51 -5.16
C ARG A 21 13.81 1.37 -4.40
N GLU A 22 13.50 0.25 -5.05
CA GLU A 22 12.98 -0.94 -4.37
C GLU A 22 13.95 -1.46 -3.31
N ALA A 23 15.26 -1.50 -3.62
CA ALA A 23 16.28 -1.90 -2.66
C ALA A 23 16.32 -0.98 -1.43
N ALA A 24 16.11 0.33 -1.60
CA ALA A 24 16.04 1.26 -0.46
C ALA A 24 14.85 0.97 0.46
N LEU A 25 13.71 0.55 -0.09
CA LEU A 25 12.56 0.12 0.73
C LEU A 25 12.85 -1.20 1.43
N ASP A 26 13.61 -2.10 0.80
CA ASP A 26 14.03 -3.36 1.42
C ASP A 26 14.99 -3.16 2.59
N GLU A 27 15.90 -2.17 2.51
CA GLU A 27 16.72 -1.82 3.67
C GLU A 27 15.88 -1.28 4.83
N ILE A 28 14.87 -0.43 4.56
CA ILE A 28 13.93 0.03 5.59
C ILE A 28 13.18 -1.16 6.21
N ASN A 29 12.79 -2.16 5.40
CA ASN A 29 12.12 -3.34 5.93
C ASN A 29 13.01 -4.15 6.86
N LYS A 30 14.30 -4.31 6.53
CA LYS A 30 15.27 -4.97 7.43
C LYS A 30 15.39 -4.23 8.76
N GLU A 31 15.53 -2.90 8.71
CA GLU A 31 15.59 -2.08 9.92
C GLU A 31 14.33 -2.24 10.80
N VAL A 32 13.15 -2.33 10.18
CA VAL A 32 11.88 -2.53 10.91
C VAL A 32 11.79 -3.93 11.52
N ILE A 33 12.28 -4.96 10.84
CA ILE A 33 12.33 -6.34 11.36
C ILE A 33 13.24 -6.44 12.59
N GLU A 34 14.35 -5.71 12.58
CA GLU A 34 15.31 -5.69 13.69
C GLU A 34 14.87 -4.79 14.86
N ASN A 35 13.85 -3.95 14.66
CA ASN A 35 13.38 -3.01 15.67
C ASN A 35 12.53 -3.74 16.76
N PRO A 36 12.93 -3.69 18.05
CA PRO A 36 12.19 -4.31 19.15
C PRO A 36 10.73 -3.85 19.28
N ASP A 37 10.38 -2.63 18.85
CA ASP A 37 9.02 -2.10 18.93
C ASP A 37 8.00 -2.92 18.12
N TYR A 38 8.48 -3.73 17.16
CA TYR A 38 7.63 -4.57 16.30
C TYR A 38 7.84 -6.07 16.53
N SER A 39 8.54 -6.49 17.59
CA SER A 39 8.87 -7.91 17.83
C SER A 39 7.64 -8.79 18.07
N GLU A 40 6.52 -8.22 18.51
CA GLU A 40 5.26 -8.92 18.74
C GLU A 40 4.38 -9.01 17.48
N VAL A 41 4.77 -8.38 16.37
CA VAL A 41 4.00 -8.41 15.14
C VAL A 41 4.22 -9.74 14.43
N GLU A 42 3.23 -10.61 14.48
CA GLU A 42 3.22 -11.87 13.71
C GLU A 42 3.32 -11.59 12.20
N GLU A 43 4.06 -12.43 11.48
CA GLU A 43 4.22 -12.36 10.01
C GLU A 43 4.69 -10.97 9.53
N LEU A 44 5.55 -10.32 10.31
CA LEU A 44 6.06 -8.98 9.99
C LEU A 44 6.77 -8.92 8.62
N PRO A 45 7.66 -9.85 8.22
CA PRO A 45 8.31 -9.80 6.90
C PRO A 45 7.32 -9.88 5.73
N GLU A 46 6.31 -10.73 5.84
CA GLU A 46 5.25 -10.89 4.84
C GLU A 46 4.40 -9.62 4.75
N LYS A 47 4.02 -9.04 5.90
CA LYS A 47 3.30 -7.77 5.99
C LYS A 47 4.09 -6.62 5.37
N LEU A 48 5.38 -6.50 5.66
CA LEU A 48 6.25 -5.46 5.10
C LEU A 48 6.39 -5.60 3.58
N THR A 49 6.44 -6.83 3.07
CA THR A 49 6.42 -7.10 1.63
C THR A 49 5.14 -6.60 0.99
N ALA A 50 3.98 -6.88 1.60
CA ALA A 50 2.68 -6.38 1.14
C ALA A 50 2.60 -4.85 1.21
N PHE A 51 3.07 -4.24 2.31
CA PHE A 51 3.09 -2.78 2.47
C PHE A 51 4.01 -2.11 1.45
N LYS A 52 5.16 -2.71 1.12
CA LYS A 52 6.07 -2.23 0.08
C LYS A 52 5.35 -2.16 -1.27
N ALA A 53 4.72 -3.26 -1.67
CA ALA A 53 3.98 -3.33 -2.93
C ALA A 53 2.87 -2.26 -2.97
N LYS A 54 2.14 -2.12 -1.86
CA LYS A 54 1.04 -1.16 -1.73
C LYS A 54 1.51 0.29 -1.79
N PHE A 55 2.60 0.61 -1.13
CA PHE A 55 3.23 1.93 -1.17
C PHE A 55 3.66 2.31 -2.60
N LEU A 56 4.29 1.38 -3.32
CA LEU A 56 4.73 1.59 -4.71
C LEU A 56 3.55 1.79 -5.69
N GLU A 57 2.36 1.28 -5.38
CA GLU A 57 1.16 1.57 -6.18
C GLU A 57 0.67 3.02 -6.03
N PHE A 58 0.91 3.64 -4.87
CA PHE A 58 0.36 4.96 -4.53
C PHE A 58 1.31 6.08 -4.87
N GLU A 59 2.60 5.78 -4.83
CA GLU A 59 3.62 6.74 -5.10
C GLU A 59 3.62 7.10 -6.60
N HIS A 60 3.23 8.34 -6.88
CA HIS A 60 2.87 8.77 -8.21
C HIS A 60 4.03 9.38 -9.00
N ASP A 61 4.89 10.11 -8.31
CA ASP A 61 5.88 11.02 -8.90
C ASP A 61 7.32 10.47 -8.87
N GLN A 62 7.51 9.25 -8.34
CA GLN A 62 8.81 8.60 -8.19
C GLN A 62 9.80 9.34 -7.28
N ASN A 63 9.32 10.27 -6.43
CA ASN A 63 10.13 11.05 -5.50
C ASN A 63 10.39 10.35 -4.15
N GLY A 64 9.85 9.15 -3.96
CA GLY A 64 10.06 8.31 -2.78
C GLY A 64 8.98 8.46 -1.70
N ASN A 65 8.00 9.34 -1.87
CA ASN A 65 6.94 9.63 -0.90
C ASN A 65 5.56 9.65 -1.57
N ILE A 66 4.50 9.41 -0.80
CA ILE A 66 3.13 9.57 -1.29
C ILE A 66 2.71 11.02 -1.04
N ASP A 67 2.55 11.76 -2.12
CA ASP A 67 2.06 13.13 -2.11
C ASP A 67 0.52 13.18 -2.16
N LEU A 68 -0.02 14.40 -2.12
CA LEU A 68 -1.46 14.63 -2.22
C LEU A 68 -2.04 13.99 -3.49
N MET A 69 -1.34 14.08 -4.63
CA MET A 69 -1.85 13.58 -5.89
C MET A 69 -1.83 12.05 -5.94
N GLY A 70 -0.77 11.41 -5.43
CA GLY A 70 -0.69 9.96 -5.30
C GLY A 70 -1.80 9.40 -4.44
N LEU A 71 -2.03 10.00 -3.26
CA LEU A 71 -3.12 9.60 -2.38
C LEU A 71 -4.49 9.83 -3.03
N LYS A 72 -4.70 10.98 -3.70
CA LYS A 72 -5.95 11.28 -4.42
C LYS A 72 -6.26 10.23 -5.48
N ARG A 73 -5.28 9.94 -6.34
CA ARG A 73 -5.41 8.97 -7.44
C ARG A 73 -5.71 7.58 -6.93
N MET A 74 -5.05 7.16 -5.84
CA MET A 74 -5.39 5.90 -5.18
C MET A 74 -6.87 5.90 -4.75
N LEU A 75 -7.29 6.90 -3.98
CA LEU A 75 -8.63 6.92 -3.40
C LEU A 75 -9.72 6.91 -4.48
N GLU A 76 -9.48 7.60 -5.59
CA GLU A 76 -10.34 7.52 -6.78
C GLU A 76 -10.36 6.11 -7.40
N LYS A 77 -9.21 5.45 -7.53
CA LYS A 77 -9.10 4.06 -8.02
C LYS A 77 -9.86 3.07 -7.11
N LEU A 78 -9.91 3.33 -5.81
CA LEU A 78 -10.66 2.53 -4.84
C LEU A 78 -12.15 2.88 -4.76
N GLY A 79 -12.64 3.81 -5.59
CA GLY A 79 -14.03 4.28 -5.54
C GLY A 79 -14.35 5.11 -4.29
N GLN A 80 -13.33 5.57 -3.56
CA GLN A 80 -13.42 6.35 -2.34
C GLN A 80 -13.00 7.80 -2.60
N ALA A 81 -13.58 8.46 -3.62
CA ALA A 81 -13.24 9.84 -3.93
C ALA A 81 -13.44 10.75 -2.70
N LYS A 82 -12.42 11.56 -2.38
CA LYS A 82 -12.39 12.50 -1.27
C LYS A 82 -12.07 13.91 -1.75
N THR A 83 -12.46 14.90 -0.98
CA THR A 83 -12.05 16.28 -1.20
C THR A 83 -10.56 16.48 -0.91
N HIS A 84 -9.94 17.50 -1.51
CA HIS A 84 -8.55 17.85 -1.23
C HIS A 84 -8.30 18.11 0.26
N LEU A 85 -9.28 18.69 0.97
CA LEU A 85 -9.17 18.97 2.40
C LEU A 85 -9.14 17.68 3.24
N GLU A 86 -9.99 16.71 2.93
CA GLU A 86 -9.99 15.41 3.59
C GLU A 86 -8.67 14.66 3.35
N ILE A 87 -8.15 14.70 2.12
CA ILE A 87 -6.88 14.07 1.76
C ILE A 87 -5.73 14.70 2.54
N LYS A 88 -5.68 16.04 2.62
CA LYS A 88 -4.68 16.75 3.44
C LYS A 88 -4.74 16.35 4.91
N LYS A 89 -5.95 16.19 5.47
CA LYS A 89 -6.13 15.73 6.85
C LYS A 89 -5.63 14.30 7.04
N MET A 90 -5.88 13.40 6.09
CA MET A 90 -5.37 12.03 6.13
C MET A 90 -3.84 11.97 6.09
N ILE A 91 -3.21 12.83 5.27
CA ILE A 91 -1.74 12.93 5.24
C ILE A 91 -1.21 13.44 6.58
N ALA A 92 -1.79 14.53 7.10
CA ALA A 92 -1.36 15.13 8.36
C ALA A 92 -1.54 14.22 9.58
N GLU A 93 -2.47 13.25 9.53
CA GLU A 93 -2.63 12.24 10.58
C GLU A 93 -1.43 11.28 10.66
N VAL A 94 -0.74 11.07 9.54
CA VAL A 94 0.26 10.01 9.36
C VAL A 94 1.67 10.56 9.24
N ASP A 95 1.82 11.74 8.64
CA ASP A 95 3.11 12.42 8.42
C ASP A 95 3.74 12.87 9.74
N THR A 96 4.72 12.10 10.23
CA THR A 96 5.39 12.37 11.50
C THR A 96 6.42 13.49 11.41
N THR A 97 6.77 13.90 10.20
CA THR A 97 7.84 14.86 9.91
C THR A 97 7.33 16.21 9.40
N ASN A 98 6.00 16.36 9.24
CA ASN A 98 5.33 17.56 8.72
C ASN A 98 5.86 18.01 7.34
N THR A 99 6.19 17.06 6.48
CA THR A 99 6.60 17.32 5.09
C THR A 99 5.43 17.64 4.17
N GLY A 100 4.20 17.33 4.58
CA GLY A 100 3.01 17.33 3.73
C GLY A 100 2.92 16.12 2.79
N THR A 101 3.74 15.09 3.03
CA THR A 101 3.79 13.83 2.27
C THR A 101 3.93 12.66 3.24
N ILE A 102 3.61 11.44 2.78
CA ILE A 102 3.76 10.23 3.58
C ILE A 102 5.02 9.50 3.13
N SER A 103 6.02 9.41 4.01
CA SER A 103 7.20 8.58 3.74
C SER A 103 6.89 7.08 3.92
N TYR A 104 7.78 6.21 3.44
CA TYR A 104 7.57 4.78 3.63
C TYR A 104 7.55 4.36 5.12
N ARG A 105 8.35 5.03 5.97
CA ARG A 105 8.35 4.79 7.42
C ARG A 105 7.03 5.23 8.07
N ASP A 106 6.49 6.37 7.66
CA ASP A 106 5.16 6.83 8.12
C ASP A 106 4.07 5.83 7.72
N PHE A 107 4.15 5.31 6.49
CA PHE A 107 3.21 4.32 5.97
C PHE A 107 3.26 3.00 6.78
N ILE A 108 4.45 2.47 7.07
CA ILE A 108 4.61 1.28 7.91
C ILE A 108 4.05 1.54 9.31
N ARG A 109 4.42 2.67 9.92
CA ARG A 109 3.93 3.06 11.25
C ARG A 109 2.41 3.15 11.28
N MET A 110 1.79 3.71 10.26
CA MET A 110 0.32 3.73 10.13
C MET A 110 -0.24 2.31 10.04
N MET A 111 0.31 1.47 9.16
CA MET A 111 -0.21 0.12 8.92
C MET A 111 -0.07 -0.79 10.14
N LEU A 112 1.04 -0.70 10.87
CA LEU A 112 1.29 -1.49 12.09
C LEU A 112 0.69 -0.86 13.36
N GLY A 113 0.56 0.45 13.39
CA GLY A 113 0.14 1.21 14.57
C GLY A 113 -1.37 1.41 14.72
N GLY A 114 -1.73 2.53 15.36
CA GLY A 114 -3.08 2.87 15.78
C GLY A 114 -4.11 3.06 14.66
N LYS A 115 -5.32 3.48 15.04
CA LYS A 115 -6.41 3.72 14.10
C LYS A 115 -6.11 4.96 13.26
N SER A 116 -6.16 4.82 11.94
CA SER A 116 -6.19 5.91 10.96
C SER A 116 -7.29 5.64 9.93
N VAL A 117 -7.92 6.69 9.40
CA VAL A 117 -8.94 6.56 8.36
C VAL A 117 -8.34 5.91 7.11
N LEU A 118 -7.11 6.27 6.74
CA LEU A 118 -6.44 5.71 5.57
C LEU A 118 -6.17 4.21 5.74
N LYS A 119 -5.72 3.77 6.93
CA LYS A 119 -5.57 2.35 7.26
C LYS A 119 -6.89 1.58 7.10
N LEU A 120 -8.01 2.14 7.58
CA LEU A 120 -9.32 1.49 7.45
C LEU A 120 -9.68 1.26 5.98
N ILE A 121 -9.53 2.27 5.13
CA ILE A 121 -9.82 2.18 3.69
C ILE A 121 -9.00 1.04 3.06
N LEU A 122 -7.72 0.96 3.36
CA LEU A 122 -6.81 -0.06 2.82
C LEU A 122 -7.16 -1.48 3.29
N ILE A 123 -7.52 -1.65 4.57
CA ILE A 123 -7.93 -2.97 5.10
C ILE A 123 -9.24 -3.44 4.46
N PHE A 124 -10.20 -2.53 4.23
CA PHE A 124 -11.46 -2.89 3.58
C PHE A 124 -11.27 -3.23 2.10
N GLU A 125 -10.32 -2.59 1.42
CA GLU A 125 -9.94 -2.97 0.06
C GLU A 125 -9.47 -4.43 -0.01
N GLU A 126 -8.58 -4.86 0.89
CA GLU A 126 -8.07 -6.24 0.90
C GLU A 126 -9.19 -7.27 1.11
N LYS A 127 -10.14 -6.97 2.01
CA LYS A 127 -11.30 -7.84 2.28
C LYS A 127 -12.31 -7.89 1.14
N ALA A 128 -12.38 -6.84 0.32
CA ALA A 128 -13.29 -6.76 -0.83
C ALA A 128 -12.76 -7.48 -2.08
N LYS A 129 -11.48 -7.91 -2.11
CA LYS A 129 -10.97 -8.77 -3.17
C LYS A 129 -11.70 -10.13 -3.13
N PRO A 130 -12.13 -10.69 -4.27
CA PRO A 130 -12.80 -11.99 -4.29
C PRO A 130 -11.89 -13.03 -3.63
N GLN A 131 -12.30 -13.62 -2.49
CA GLN A 131 -11.61 -14.80 -1.98
C GLN A 131 -11.60 -15.85 -3.09
N GLU A 132 -10.44 -16.47 -3.36
CA GLU A 132 -10.42 -17.63 -4.26
C GLU A 132 -11.43 -18.65 -3.72
N ARG A 133 -12.46 -18.96 -4.51
CA ARG A 133 -13.40 -20.03 -4.16
C ARG A 133 -12.58 -21.29 -3.88
N PRO A 134 -12.83 -22.01 -2.77
CA PRO A 134 -12.09 -23.23 -2.46
C PRO A 134 -12.10 -24.14 -3.69
N LYS A 135 -10.91 -24.43 -4.25
CA LYS A 135 -10.75 -25.31 -5.41
C LYS A 135 -10.98 -26.75 -4.93
N GLY A 136 -12.24 -27.16 -4.85
CA GLY A 136 -12.66 -28.52 -4.59
C GLY A 136 -13.83 -28.88 -5.50
N LYS A 137 -13.86 -30.13 -6.00
CA LYS A 137 -15.06 -30.64 -6.67
C LYS A 137 -16.24 -30.50 -5.70
N PRO A 138 -17.40 -29.97 -6.13
CA PRO A 138 -18.61 -29.97 -5.31
C PRO A 138 -18.81 -31.39 -4.76
N PRO A 139 -19.10 -31.55 -3.46
CA PRO A 139 -19.48 -32.84 -2.92
C PRO A 139 -20.63 -33.39 -3.76
N LYS A 140 -20.48 -34.59 -4.30
CA LYS A 140 -21.59 -35.25 -5.00
C LYS A 140 -22.65 -35.51 -3.94
N GLN A 141 -23.73 -34.74 -3.99
CA GLN A 141 -24.94 -35.09 -3.26
C GLN A 141 -25.50 -36.34 -3.93
N ASP A 142 -25.40 -37.47 -3.24
CA ASP A 142 -26.02 -38.69 -3.67
C ASP A 142 -27.52 -38.58 -3.41
N ILE A 143 -28.34 -38.80 -4.45
CA ILE A 143 -29.81 -38.74 -4.41
C ILE A 143 -30.41 -39.74 -3.41
N SER A 144 -29.59 -40.69 -2.93
CA SER A 144 -29.93 -41.63 -1.86
C SER A 144 -30.10 -40.99 -0.46
N ASN A 145 -29.80 -39.70 -0.29
CA ASN A 145 -29.97 -38.96 0.97
C ASN A 145 -31.12 -37.93 0.98
N LEU A 146 -32.06 -37.97 0.02
CA LEU A 146 -33.28 -37.15 0.11
C LEU A 146 -34.36 -37.89 0.93
N PRO A 147 -34.98 -37.25 1.95
CA PRO A 147 -36.08 -37.84 2.71
C PRO A 147 -37.37 -38.00 1.89
#